data_AF-A0A0P0HD15-F1
#
_entry.id   AF-A0A0P0HD15-F1
#
_cell.length_a   1.000
_cell.length_b   1.000
_cell.length_c   1.000
_cell.angle_alpha   90.00
_cell.angle_beta   90.00
_cell.angle_gamma   90.00
#
_symmetry.space_group_name_H-M   'P 1'
#
loop_
_entity.id
_entity.type
_entity.pdbx_description
1 polymer ?
#
loop_
_entity_poly.entity_id
_entity_poly.type
_entity_poly.pdbx_seq_one_letter_code
_entity_poly.pdbx_strand_id
1 'polypeptide(L)'
;SSIWGASAPSIPWTTNHKGQGPAWANSLFEDNAEFGLGMMLGGRAIREQLALCASEALHLPLSGELHQALHQWLELKDRGEGTRERGEKLSMLLAAEKGDDALLNRLYQNRDYFAKRSQWIFGGDGWAYDIG
;
A
#
# COMPACT_ATOMS: atom_id res chain seq x y z
N SER A 1 0.48 3.99 -24.32
CA SER A 1 0.54 4.51 -22.94
C SER A 1 1.97 4.54 -22.41
N SER A 2 2.75 3.48 -22.58
CA SER A 2 4.13 3.37 -22.09
C SER A 2 5.11 4.40 -22.66
N ILE A 3 5.05 4.69 -23.97
CA ILE A 3 6.01 5.61 -24.62
C ILE A 3 5.98 7.00 -24.00
N TRP A 4 4.84 7.67 -23.95
CA TRP A 4 4.76 8.98 -23.27
C TRP A 4 4.83 8.85 -21.75
N GLY A 5 4.53 7.67 -21.18
CA GLY A 5 4.46 7.41 -19.74
C GLY A 5 5.81 7.20 -19.05
N ALA A 6 6.84 6.73 -19.76
CA ALA A 6 8.18 6.49 -19.19
C ALA A 6 9.32 6.41 -20.22
N SER A 7 9.31 7.23 -21.27
CA SER A 7 10.49 7.36 -22.15
C SER A 7 11.56 8.21 -21.46
N ALA A 8 12.68 7.57 -21.07
CA ALA A 8 13.79 8.25 -20.44
C ALA A 8 14.32 9.41 -21.32
N PRO A 9 14.71 10.55 -20.72
CA PRO A 9 14.76 10.83 -19.28
C PRO A 9 13.50 11.51 -18.69
N SER A 10 12.47 11.79 -19.50
CA SER A 10 11.33 12.62 -19.08
C SER A 10 10.19 11.76 -18.51
N ILE A 11 9.91 11.89 -17.22
CA ILE A 11 8.85 11.14 -16.52
C ILE A 11 7.67 12.07 -16.19
N PRO A 12 6.47 11.84 -16.75
CA PRO A 12 5.32 12.74 -16.57
C PRO A 12 4.58 12.54 -15.24
N TRP A 13 4.79 11.40 -14.57
CA TRP A 13 4.19 11.11 -13.27
C TRP A 13 4.87 11.95 -12.18
N THR A 14 4.06 12.57 -11.31
CA THR A 14 4.55 13.42 -10.24
C THR A 14 3.90 13.08 -8.90
N THR A 15 4.45 13.64 -7.83
CA THR A 15 3.95 13.49 -6.47
C THR A 15 3.13 14.71 -6.05
N ASN A 16 2.21 14.51 -5.11
CA ASN A 16 1.58 15.62 -4.39
C ASN A 16 2.58 16.28 -3.41
N HIS A 17 2.14 17.31 -2.69
CA HIS A 17 2.95 18.03 -1.70
C HIS A 17 3.43 17.18 -0.51
N LYS A 18 2.87 15.98 -0.30
CA LYS A 18 3.30 15.00 0.71
C LYS A 18 4.31 13.98 0.14
N GLY A 19 4.76 14.13 -1.11
CA GLY A 19 5.65 13.16 -1.77
C GLY A 19 4.94 11.87 -2.20
N GLN A 20 3.61 11.84 -2.23
CA GLN A 20 2.82 10.66 -2.61
C GLN A 20 2.39 10.77 -4.07
N GLY A 21 2.62 9.73 -4.86
CA GLY A 21 2.25 9.70 -6.26
C GLY A 21 2.07 8.27 -6.79
N PRO A 22 1.69 8.12 -8.06
CA PRO A 22 1.60 6.82 -8.70
C PRO A 22 2.99 6.15 -8.76
N ALA A 23 3.10 4.93 -8.25
CA ALA A 23 4.21 4.06 -8.57
C ALA A 23 3.93 3.46 -9.96
N TRP A 24 4.80 3.73 -10.93
CA TRP A 24 4.60 3.33 -12.32
C TRP A 24 5.66 2.31 -12.74
N ALA A 25 5.24 1.30 -13.50
CA ALA A 25 6.11 0.31 -14.11
C ALA A 25 5.49 -0.17 -15.43
N ASN A 26 6.36 -0.65 -16.33
CA ASN A 26 5.97 -1.33 -17.56
C ASN A 26 6.81 -2.59 -17.67
N SER A 27 6.15 -3.75 -17.77
CA SER A 27 6.79 -5.05 -17.97
C SER A 27 7.01 -5.27 -19.47
N LEU A 28 6.19 -6.10 -20.11
CA LEU A 28 6.20 -6.38 -21.53
C LEU A 28 4.86 -5.99 -22.16
N PHE A 29 4.73 -6.24 -23.46
CA PHE A 29 3.54 -5.87 -24.20
C PHE A 29 2.40 -6.86 -23.97
N GLU A 30 2.74 -8.13 -23.81
CA GLU A 30 1.86 -9.30 -23.70
C GLU A 30 1.47 -9.68 -22.27
N ASP A 31 2.19 -9.21 -21.24
CA ASP A 31 2.03 -9.69 -19.85
C ASP A 31 1.43 -8.66 -18.88
N ASN A 32 0.88 -7.56 -19.41
CA ASN A 32 0.51 -6.39 -18.61
C ASN A 32 -0.61 -6.72 -17.58
N ALA A 33 -1.51 -7.65 -17.92
CA ALA A 33 -2.57 -8.11 -17.01
C ALA A 33 -1.99 -8.89 -15.82
N GLU A 34 -1.18 -9.90 -16.10
CA GLU A 34 -0.54 -10.79 -15.13
C GLU A 34 0.46 -10.03 -14.27
N PHE A 35 1.18 -9.07 -14.86
CA PHE A 35 2.09 -8.19 -14.14
C PHE A 35 1.35 -7.37 -13.08
N GLY A 36 0.23 -6.73 -13.47
CA GLY A 36 -0.63 -6.00 -12.54
C GLY A 36 -1.27 -6.90 -11.49
N LEU A 37 -1.68 -8.12 -11.86
CA LEU A 37 -2.20 -9.11 -10.93
C LEU A 37 -1.14 -9.51 -9.89
N GLY A 38 0.10 -9.75 -10.32
CA GLY A 38 1.22 -10.06 -9.44
C GLY A 38 1.49 -8.95 -8.42
N MET A 39 1.47 -7.68 -8.84
CA MET A 39 1.59 -6.55 -7.93
C MET A 39 0.46 -6.50 -6.89
N MET A 40 -0.79 -6.74 -7.33
CA MET A 40 -1.94 -6.77 -6.43
C MET A 40 -1.80 -7.88 -5.39
N LEU A 41 -1.42 -9.10 -5.81
CA LEU A 41 -1.21 -10.24 -4.93
C LEU A 41 -0.07 -9.99 -3.94
N GLY A 42 1.06 -9.45 -4.41
CA GLY A 42 2.19 -9.10 -3.54
C GLY A 42 1.81 -8.04 -2.50
N GLY A 43 1.10 -6.98 -2.92
CA GLY A 43 0.59 -5.96 -2.01
C GLY A 43 -0.43 -6.52 -1.00
N ARG A 44 -1.28 -7.46 -1.42
CA ARG A 44 -2.24 -8.15 -0.56
C ARG A 44 -1.53 -9.01 0.49
N ALA A 45 -0.53 -9.81 0.10
CA ALA A 45 0.22 -10.67 1.01
C ALA A 45 0.91 -9.86 2.14
N ILE A 46 1.49 -8.71 1.80
CA ILE A 46 2.08 -7.80 2.80
C ILE A 46 0.99 -7.31 3.77
N ARG A 47 -0.17 -6.88 3.27
CA ARG A 47 -1.26 -6.38 4.13
C ARG A 47 -1.89 -7.46 5.01
N GLU A 48 -1.96 -8.69 4.53
CA GLU A 48 -2.40 -9.85 5.33
C GLU A 48 -1.39 -10.15 6.45
N GLN A 49 -0.09 -10.14 6.17
CA GLN A 49 0.97 -10.25 7.19
C GLN A 49 0.86 -9.13 8.25
N LEU A 50 0.60 -7.89 7.84
CA LEU A 50 0.40 -6.78 8.77
C LEU A 50 -0.88 -6.92 9.61
N ALA A 51 -1.94 -7.51 9.05
CA ALA A 51 -3.16 -7.80 9.80
C ALA A 51 -2.94 -8.85 10.89
N LEU A 52 -2.10 -9.86 10.64
CA LEU A 52 -1.67 -10.81 11.66
C LEU A 52 -0.85 -10.11 12.75
N CYS A 53 0.16 -9.32 12.34
CA CYS A 53 1.00 -8.56 13.29
C CYS A 53 0.18 -7.58 14.14
N ALA A 54 -0.82 -6.89 13.55
CA ALA A 54 -1.69 -5.97 14.26
C ALA A 54 -2.60 -6.70 15.25
N SER A 55 -3.13 -7.86 14.86
CA SER A 55 -3.92 -8.72 15.77
C SER A 55 -3.07 -9.18 16.97
N GLU A 56 -1.83 -9.60 16.73
CA GLU A 56 -0.90 -9.99 17.78
C GLU A 56 -0.54 -8.80 18.69
N ALA A 57 -0.36 -7.60 18.11
CA ALA A 57 -0.02 -6.40 18.86
C ALA A 57 -1.13 -5.96 19.83
N LEU A 58 -2.39 -6.29 19.57
CA LEU A 58 -3.51 -6.01 20.49
C LEU A 58 -3.37 -6.73 21.85
N HIS A 59 -2.51 -7.75 21.95
CA HIS A 59 -2.22 -8.43 23.22
C HIS A 59 -1.12 -7.75 24.05
N LEU A 60 -0.45 -6.73 23.51
CA LEU A 60 0.57 -5.96 24.21
C LEU A 60 -0.07 -4.88 25.12
N PRO A 61 0.64 -4.40 26.16
CA PRO A 61 0.19 -3.29 26.99
C PRO A 61 0.33 -1.96 26.23
N LEU A 62 -0.60 -1.70 25.31
CA LEU A 62 -0.65 -0.49 24.47
C LEU A 62 -1.46 0.64 25.13
N SER A 63 -1.26 1.88 24.69
CA SER A 63 -2.21 2.94 25.01
C SER A 63 -3.61 2.63 24.44
N GLY A 64 -4.65 3.20 25.08
CA GLY A 64 -6.02 3.06 24.57
C GLY A 64 -6.19 3.62 23.16
N GLU A 65 -5.42 4.66 22.79
CA GLU A 65 -5.48 5.27 21.46
C GLU A 65 -4.87 4.37 20.39
N LEU A 66 -3.69 3.79 20.64
CA LEU A 66 -3.05 2.87 19.71
C LEU A 66 -3.85 1.57 19.58
N HIS A 67 -4.37 1.04 20.69
CA HIS A 67 -5.24 -0.12 20.68
C HIS A 67 -6.48 0.13 19.80
N GLN A 68 -7.15 1.28 19.96
CA GLN A 68 -8.30 1.65 19.13
C GLN A 68 -7.92 1.82 17.65
N ALA A 69 -6.77 2.44 17.36
CA ALA A 69 -6.31 2.66 15.99
C ALA A 69 -5.98 1.35 15.26
N LEU A 70 -5.34 0.39 15.93
CA LEU A 70 -5.08 -0.95 15.39
C LEU A 70 -6.40 -1.68 15.09
N HIS A 71 -7.34 -1.65 16.04
CA HIS A 71 -8.64 -2.31 15.87
C HIS A 71 -9.44 -1.70 14.71
N GLN A 72 -9.47 -0.36 14.61
CA GLN A 72 -10.13 0.34 13.51
C GLN A 72 -9.46 0.04 12.16
N TRP A 73 -8.13 -0.03 12.13
CA TRP A 73 -7.41 -0.38 10.91
C TRP A 73 -7.75 -1.80 10.47
N LEU A 74 -7.74 -2.79 11.37
CA LEU A 74 -8.09 -4.18 11.07
C LEU A 74 -9.50 -4.30 10.47
N GLU A 75 -10.48 -3.64 11.07
CA GLU A 75 -11.88 -3.66 10.62
C GLU A 75 -12.06 -3.01 9.25
N LEU A 76 -11.38 -1.87 9.01
CA LEU A 76 -11.59 -1.02 7.83
C LEU A 76 -10.43 -1.06 6.84
N LYS A 77 -9.53 -2.05 6.93
CA LYS A 77 -8.34 -2.12 6.08
C LYS A 77 -8.72 -2.11 4.60
N ASP A 78 -9.80 -2.79 4.20
CA ASP A 78 -10.16 -2.93 2.78
C ASP A 78 -11.11 -1.85 2.26
N ARG A 79 -11.51 -0.90 3.12
CA ARG A 79 -12.31 0.28 2.76
C ARG A 79 -11.41 1.40 2.26
N GLY A 80 -11.61 1.85 1.02
CA GLY A 80 -10.79 2.93 0.43
C GLY A 80 -11.06 4.30 1.04
N GLU A 81 -12.32 4.61 1.34
CA GLU A 81 -12.72 5.85 2.00
C GLU A 81 -12.04 6.00 3.37
N GLY A 82 -11.45 7.16 3.64
CA GLY A 82 -10.72 7.47 4.88
C GLY A 82 -9.44 6.64 5.13
N THR A 83 -9.00 5.82 4.16
CA THR A 83 -7.87 4.88 4.39
C THR A 83 -6.55 5.59 4.69
N ARG A 84 -6.34 6.77 4.09
CA ARG A 84 -5.16 7.60 4.34
C ARG A 84 -5.15 8.16 5.75
N GLU A 85 -6.26 8.73 6.20
CA GLU A 85 -6.39 9.29 7.55
C GLU A 85 -6.18 8.23 8.63
N ARG A 86 -6.78 7.04 8.45
CA ARG A 86 -6.54 5.90 9.35
C ARG A 86 -5.08 5.47 9.36
N GLY A 87 -4.46 5.35 8.18
CA GLY A 87 -3.05 4.97 8.06
C GLY A 87 -2.10 6.01 8.66
N GLU A 88 -2.34 7.30 8.43
CA GLU A 88 -1.57 8.42 9.00
C GLU A 88 -1.70 8.44 10.54
N LYS A 89 -2.92 8.31 11.08
CA LYS A 89 -3.16 8.22 12.52
C LYS A 89 -2.43 7.04 13.16
N LEU A 90 -2.56 5.84 12.58
CA LEU A 90 -1.88 4.65 13.08
C LEU A 90 -0.35 4.80 13.03
N SER A 91 0.17 5.39 11.95
CA SER A 91 1.60 5.65 11.80
C SER A 91 2.14 6.59 12.87
N MET A 92 1.41 7.66 13.20
CA MET A 92 1.81 8.61 14.24
C MET A 92 1.82 7.95 15.63
N LEU A 93 0.80 7.18 15.97
CA LEU A 93 0.71 6.49 17.26
C LEU A 93 1.81 5.43 17.41
N LEU A 94 2.05 4.62 16.36
CA LEU A 94 3.16 3.68 16.35
C LEU A 94 4.51 4.39 16.48
N ALA A 95 4.71 5.54 15.84
CA ALA A 95 5.97 6.29 15.98
C ALA A 95 6.23 6.71 17.44
N ALA A 96 5.18 7.07 18.17
CA ALA A 96 5.26 7.51 19.56
C ALA A 96 5.48 6.34 20.54
N GLU A 97 4.87 5.17 20.29
CA GLU A 97 4.82 4.07 21.27
C GLU A 97 5.70 2.86 20.94
N LYS A 98 6.19 2.70 19.70
CA LYS A 98 6.90 1.48 19.28
C LYS A 98 8.12 1.13 20.13
N GLY A 99 8.79 2.12 20.73
CA GLY A 99 10.03 1.92 21.48
C GLY A 99 11.00 0.96 20.78
N ASP A 100 11.47 -0.03 21.55
CA ASP A 100 12.28 -1.16 21.09
C ASP A 100 11.45 -2.44 20.83
N ASP A 101 10.11 -2.36 20.91
CA ASP A 101 9.25 -3.52 20.66
C ASP A 101 9.34 -3.94 19.18
N ALA A 102 9.77 -5.18 18.95
CA ALA A 102 10.03 -5.67 17.60
C ALA A 102 8.76 -5.72 16.72
N LEU A 103 7.60 -6.02 17.30
CA LEU A 103 6.34 -6.15 16.59
C LEU A 103 5.79 -4.78 16.17
N LEU A 104 5.79 -3.82 17.08
CA LEU A 104 5.40 -2.43 16.79
C LEU A 104 6.35 -1.77 15.79
N ASN A 105 7.66 -2.04 15.91
CA ASN A 105 8.62 -1.58 14.92
C ASN A 105 8.38 -2.21 13.54
N ARG A 106 8.04 -3.51 13.46
CA ARG A 106 7.69 -4.18 12.20
C ARG A 106 6.46 -3.56 11.54
N LEU A 107 5.42 -3.26 12.32
CA LEU A 107 4.23 -2.54 11.84
C LEU A 107 4.61 -1.16 11.30
N TYR A 108 5.38 -0.39 12.07
CA TYR A 108 5.80 0.96 11.70
C TYR A 108 6.68 1.01 10.44
N GLN A 109 7.60 0.06 10.28
CA GLN A 109 8.46 -0.05 9.09
C GLN A 109 7.66 -0.27 7.80
N ASN A 110 6.50 -0.93 7.89
CA ASN A 110 5.63 -1.25 6.76
C ASN A 110 4.41 -0.32 6.64
N ARG A 111 4.43 0.83 7.31
CA ARG A 111 3.29 1.78 7.37
C ARG A 111 2.76 2.26 6.02
N ASP A 112 3.59 2.22 4.97
CA ASP A 112 3.19 2.56 3.59
C ASP A 112 2.14 1.60 3.00
N TYR A 113 1.81 0.52 3.71
CA TYR A 113 0.77 -0.44 3.37
C TYR A 113 -0.51 -0.31 4.23
N PHE A 114 -0.54 0.63 5.20
CA PHE A 114 -1.74 0.88 5.99
C PHE A 114 -2.87 1.45 5.14
N ALA A 115 -2.55 2.39 4.25
CA ALA A 115 -3.48 2.88 3.26
C ALA A 115 -3.76 1.79 2.21
N LYS A 116 -5.03 1.55 1.91
CA LYS A 116 -5.43 0.66 0.81
C LYS A 116 -4.95 1.25 -0.51
N ARG A 117 -4.11 0.50 -1.23
CA ARG A 117 -3.61 0.88 -2.55
C ARG A 117 -4.65 0.58 -3.64
N SER A 118 -4.57 1.32 -4.74
CA SER A 118 -5.35 1.06 -5.95
C SER A 118 -4.39 0.57 -7.02
N GLN A 119 -4.56 -0.68 -7.45
CA GLN A 119 -3.83 -1.23 -8.60
C GLN A 119 -4.57 -0.85 -9.87
N TRP A 120 -3.86 -0.26 -10.83
CA TRP A 120 -4.39 0.04 -12.16
C TRP A 120 -3.53 -0.67 -13.21
N ILE A 121 -4.17 -1.17 -14.26
CA ILE A 121 -3.52 -1.83 -15.39
C ILE A 121 -3.87 -1.01 -16.63
N PHE A 122 -2.85 -0.38 -17.24
CA PHE A 122 -3.02 0.56 -18.34
C PHE A 122 -2.49 -0.07 -19.62
N GLY A 123 -3.32 -0.15 -20.66
CA GLY A 123 -2.91 -0.59 -21.99
C GLY A 123 -3.85 -0.08 -23.08
N GLY A 124 -3.44 -0.26 -24.33
CA GLY A 124 -4.27 0.07 -25.49
C GLY A 124 -5.17 -1.10 -25.89
N ASP A 125 -5.98 -0.89 -26.93
CA ASP A 125 -6.86 -1.90 -27.52
C ASP A 125 -6.07 -3.10 -28.08
N GLY A 126 -4.99 -2.89 -28.84
CA GLY A 126 -4.18 -4.02 -29.35
C GLY A 126 -3.57 -4.91 -28.25
N TRP A 127 -3.35 -4.38 -27.04
CA TRP A 127 -3.02 -5.24 -25.90
C TRP A 127 -4.25 -6.03 -25.45
N ALA A 128 -5.34 -5.32 -25.14
CA ALA A 128 -6.53 -5.92 -24.52
C ALA A 128 -7.34 -6.86 -25.42
N TYR A 129 -7.21 -6.75 -26.75
CA TYR A 129 -7.98 -7.53 -27.72
C TYR A 129 -7.16 -8.61 -28.42
N ASP A 130 -5.83 -8.49 -28.47
CA ASP A 130 -4.99 -9.38 -29.26
C ASP A 130 -3.87 -10.03 -28.45
N ILE A 131 -2.82 -9.28 -28.09
CA ILE A 131 -1.54 -9.89 -27.67
C ILE A 131 -1.45 -10.23 -26.17
N GLY A 132 -2.32 -9.70 -25.30
CA GLY A 132 -2.20 -9.93 -23.85
C GLY A 132 -3.50 -9.99 -23.09
#